data_AF-W1Y112-F1
#
_entry.id   AF-W1Y112-F1
#
_cell.length_a   1.000
_cell.length_b   1.000
_cell.length_c   1.000
_cell.angle_alpha   90.00
_cell.angle_beta   90.00
_cell.angle_gamma   90.00
#
_symmetry.space_group_name_H-M   'P 1'
#
loop_
_entity.id
_entity.type
_entity.pdbx_description
1 polymer ?
#
loop_
_entity_poly.entity_id
_entity_poly.type
_entity_poly.pdbx_seq_one_letter_code
_entity_poly.pdbx_strand_id
1 'polypeptide(L)'
;LRLHDEISQFTDQMVMNLADWETLPYDSFSPHQDIISSRLSTLYQLPTMQRGVLIVPVNTLMQRVCPHSFLHGHALVMKKGQRLSRDALRTQLDSAGYRHVDQ
;
A
#
# COMPACT_ATOMS: atom_id res chain seq x y z
N LEU A 1 2.80 -17.36 1.12
CA LEU A 1 1.67 -17.46 2.08
C LEU A 1 2.03 -18.36 3.27
N ARG A 2 2.55 -19.58 3.06
CA ARG A 2 2.95 -20.47 4.18
C ARG A 2 3.82 -19.85 5.28
N LEU A 3 4.86 -19.08 4.94
CA LEU A 3 5.74 -18.44 5.93
C LEU A 3 5.01 -17.39 6.79
N HIS A 4 4.08 -16.63 6.21
CA HIS A 4 3.29 -15.66 6.95
C HIS A 4 2.43 -16.35 8.00
N ASP A 5 1.72 -17.39 7.57
CA ASP A 5 0.80 -18.13 8.43
C ASP A 5 1.57 -18.84 9.55
N GLU A 6 2.74 -19.42 9.25
CA GLU A 6 3.62 -20.01 10.25
C GLU A 6 4.12 -18.97 11.26
N ILE A 7 4.66 -17.84 10.81
CA ILE A 7 5.17 -16.79 11.72
C ILE A 7 4.04 -16.24 12.60
N SER A 8 2.85 -16.01 12.04
CA SER A 8 1.69 -15.52 12.79
C SER A 8 1.23 -16.46 13.91
N GLN A 9 1.55 -17.74 13.85
CA GLN A 9 1.26 -18.71 14.92
C GLN A 9 2.27 -18.63 16.07
N PHE A 10 3.49 -18.12 15.82
CA PHE A 10 4.58 -18.05 16.80
C PHE A 10 4.78 -16.67 17.41
N THR A 11 3.96 -15.67 17.05
CA THR A 11 4.06 -14.30 17.59
C THR A 11 2.70 -13.63 17.70
N ASP A 12 2.50 -12.91 18.80
CA ASP A 12 1.33 -12.03 18.98
C ASP A 12 1.52 -10.65 18.31
N GLN A 13 2.68 -10.41 17.70
CA GLN A 13 2.97 -9.15 17.02
C GLN A 13 2.36 -9.12 15.62
N MET A 14 2.08 -7.91 15.13
CA MET A 14 1.59 -7.71 13.77
C MET A 14 2.60 -8.25 12.75
N VAL A 15 2.12 -9.10 11.85
CA VAL A 15 2.88 -9.60 10.70
C VAL A 15 2.30 -8.96 9.43
N MET A 16 3.14 -8.30 8.65
CA MET A 16 2.78 -7.69 7.37
C MET A 16 3.57 -8.29 6.22
N ASN A 17 2.98 -8.27 5.03
CA ASN A 17 3.67 -8.66 3.80
C ASN A 17 3.78 -7.45 2.86
N LEU A 18 4.98 -7.23 2.32
CA LEU A 18 5.16 -6.35 1.18
C LEU A 18 5.24 -7.23 -0.08
N ALA A 19 4.09 -7.39 -0.74
CA ALA A 19 3.94 -8.25 -1.90
C ALA A 19 4.86 -7.81 -3.05
N ASP A 20 5.35 -8.77 -3.82
CA ASP A 20 6.05 -8.50 -5.07
C ASP A 20 5.08 -7.96 -6.13
N TRP A 21 5.59 -7.27 -7.15
CA TRP A 21 4.76 -6.74 -8.24
C TRP A 21 4.16 -7.81 -9.14
N GLU A 22 4.69 -9.04 -9.09
CA GLU A 22 4.35 -10.15 -10.01
C GLU A 22 4.62 -9.86 -11.50
N THR A 23 5.18 -8.69 -11.79
CA THR A 23 5.66 -8.28 -13.11
C THR A 23 7.14 -7.91 -13.02
N LEU A 24 7.85 -8.01 -14.14
CA LEU A 24 9.25 -7.59 -14.20
C LEU A 24 9.36 -6.05 -14.24
N PRO A 25 10.46 -5.47 -13.74
CA PRO A 25 10.77 -4.08 -14.01
C PRO A 25 10.76 -3.84 -15.54
N TYR A 26 10.08 -2.79 -15.98
CA TYR A 26 9.90 -2.42 -17.40
C TYR A 26 9.01 -3.35 -18.23
N ASP A 27 8.21 -4.21 -17.59
CA ASP A 27 7.13 -4.91 -18.26
C ASP A 27 6.06 -3.92 -18.79
N SER A 28 5.45 -4.25 -19.92
CA SER A 28 4.38 -3.44 -20.52
C SER A 28 3.06 -3.55 -19.76
N PHE A 29 2.92 -4.61 -18.94
CA PHE A 29 1.76 -4.82 -18.10
C PHE A 29 1.90 -4.12 -16.76
N SER A 30 0.86 -3.39 -16.37
CA SER A 30 0.77 -2.87 -15.01
C SER A 30 0.49 -4.02 -14.03
N PRO A 31 1.07 -3.99 -12.82
CA PRO A 31 0.72 -4.92 -11.76
C PRO A 31 -0.79 -4.93 -11.48
N HIS A 32 -1.30 -6.04 -10.95
CA HIS A 32 -2.70 -6.12 -10.56
C HIS A 32 -3.05 -5.05 -9.52
N GLN A 33 -4.24 -4.44 -9.61
CA GLN A 33 -4.64 -3.34 -8.72
C GLN A 33 -4.61 -3.73 -7.24
N ASP A 34 -4.93 -4.99 -6.93
CA ASP A 34 -4.86 -5.52 -5.55
C ASP A 34 -3.44 -5.52 -4.99
N ILE A 35 -2.44 -5.81 -5.83
CA ILE A 35 -1.02 -5.79 -5.45
C ILE A 35 -0.58 -4.35 -5.20
N ILE A 36 -0.96 -3.41 -6.09
CA ILE A 36 -0.67 -1.99 -5.92
C ILE A 36 -1.29 -1.48 -4.61
N SER A 37 -2.56 -1.79 -4.36
CA SER A 37 -3.30 -1.37 -3.16
C SER A 37 -2.69 -1.95 -1.88
N SER A 38 -2.41 -3.25 -1.87
CA SER A 38 -1.78 -3.94 -0.73
C SER A 38 -0.41 -3.33 -0.40
N ARG A 39 0.44 -3.09 -1.40
CA ARG A 39 1.75 -2.45 -1.21
C ARG A 39 1.63 -1.04 -0.65
N LEU A 40 0.73 -0.22 -1.20
CA LEU A 40 0.48 1.14 -0.71
C LEU A 40 0.01 1.13 0.75
N SER A 41 -0.92 0.24 1.09
CA SER A 41 -1.42 0.07 2.47
C SER A 41 -0.28 -0.32 3.42
N THR A 42 0.53 -1.32 3.07
CA THR A 42 1.68 -1.75 3.88
C THR A 42 2.69 -0.62 4.06
N LEU A 43 3.07 0.08 2.98
CA LEU A 43 4.02 1.20 3.05
C LEU A 43 3.48 2.41 3.82
N TYR A 44 2.16 2.62 3.81
CA TYR A 44 1.51 3.67 4.60
C TYR A 44 1.48 3.35 6.09
N GLN A 45 1.23 2.08 6.45
CA GLN A 45 1.17 1.65 7.85
C GLN A 45 2.56 1.44 8.48
N LEU A 46 3.54 1.00 7.69
CA LEU A 46 4.87 0.62 8.16
C LEU A 46 5.59 1.68 9.02
N PRO A 47 5.55 2.99 8.70
CA PRO A 47 6.20 4.01 9.52
C PRO A 47 5.56 4.21 10.89
N THR A 48 4.30 3.79 11.07
CA THR A 48 3.58 3.86 12.35
C THR A 48 3.77 2.62 13.21
N MET A 49 4.31 1.56 12.63
CA MET A 49 4.52 0.28 13.29
C MET A 49 5.77 0.35 14.18
N GLN A 50 5.57 0.30 15.50
CA GLN A 50 6.67 0.33 16.46
C GLN A 50 7.32 -1.05 16.66
N ARG A 51 6.55 -2.14 16.50
CA ARG A 51 7.02 -3.51 16.73
C ARG A 51 6.23 -4.52 15.91
N GLY A 52 6.92 -5.45 15.27
CA GLY A 52 6.36 -6.61 14.57
C GLY A 52 7.26 -7.11 13.44
N VAL A 53 6.67 -7.85 12.50
CA VAL A 53 7.40 -8.54 11.44
C VAL A 53 6.95 -8.07 10.06
N LEU A 54 7.90 -7.76 9.19
CA LEU A 54 7.66 -7.50 7.77
C LEU A 54 8.29 -8.61 6.92
N ILE A 55 7.47 -9.32 6.16
CA ILE A 55 7.92 -10.33 5.21
C ILE A 55 8.02 -9.66 3.85
N VAL A 56 9.23 -9.68 3.28
CA VAL A 56 9.52 -9.06 1.98
C VAL A 56 10.36 -10.01 1.11
N PRO A 57 9.94 -10.26 -0.14
CA PRO A 57 10.77 -10.94 -1.13
C PRO A 57 12.04 -10.13 -1.45
N VAL A 58 13.15 -10.81 -1.75
CA VAL A 58 14.44 -10.15 -2.03
C VAL A 58 14.34 -9.15 -3.19
N ASN A 59 13.63 -9.51 -4.26
CA ASN A 59 13.44 -8.62 -5.40
C ASN A 59 12.69 -7.33 -5.04
N THR A 60 11.69 -7.43 -4.16
CA THR A 60 10.96 -6.27 -3.63
C THR A 60 11.85 -5.39 -2.75
N LEU A 61 12.72 -6.00 -1.93
CA LEU A 61 13.67 -5.27 -1.10
C LEU A 61 14.68 -4.46 -1.92
N MET A 62 15.09 -4.99 -3.08
CA MET A 62 16.03 -4.33 -3.98
C MET A 62 15.42 -3.15 -4.76
N GLN A 63 14.10 -3.02 -4.76
CA GLN A 63 13.40 -1.94 -5.47
C GLN A 63 13.34 -0.67 -4.64
N ARG A 64 13.52 0.47 -5.31
CA ARG A 64 13.39 1.78 -4.68
C ARG A 64 11.92 2.08 -4.42
N VAL A 65 11.57 2.38 -3.17
CA VAL A 65 10.23 2.81 -2.78
C VAL A 65 10.15 4.33 -2.68
N CYS A 66 8.94 4.88 -2.83
CA CYS A 66 8.70 6.30 -2.62
C CYS A 66 8.91 6.69 -1.14
N PRO A 67 9.33 7.94 -0.86
CA PRO A 67 9.47 8.41 0.51
C PRO A 67 8.10 8.47 1.20
N HIS A 68 8.06 8.26 2.52
CA HIS A 68 6.81 8.30 3.29
C HIS A 68 6.02 9.60 3.12
N SER A 69 6.71 10.74 2.99
CA SER A 69 6.08 12.05 2.75
C SER A 69 5.24 12.09 1.47
N PHE A 70 5.64 11.33 0.44
CA PHE A 70 4.89 11.20 -0.79
C PHE A 70 3.60 10.41 -0.55
N LEU A 71 3.67 9.26 0.13
CA LEU A 71 2.48 8.46 0.44
C LEU A 71 1.49 9.23 1.31
N HIS A 72 1.97 9.96 2.32
CA HIS A 72 1.10 10.72 3.22
C HIS A 72 0.36 11.87 2.52
N GLY A 73 0.97 12.48 1.49
CA GLY A 73 0.35 13.54 0.69
C GLY A 73 -0.67 13.03 -0.34
N HIS A 74 -0.56 11.76 -0.76
CA HIS A 74 -1.39 11.17 -1.81
C HIS A 74 -2.33 10.05 -1.31
N ALA A 75 -2.27 9.70 -0.02
CA ALA A 75 -3.20 8.75 0.59
C ALA A 75 -4.47 9.45 1.06
N LEU A 76 -5.62 8.88 0.68
CA LEU A 76 -6.92 9.30 1.18
C LEU A 76 -7.34 8.41 2.35
N VAL A 77 -7.30 8.93 3.56
CA VAL A 77 -7.83 8.24 4.75
C VAL A 77 -9.23 8.76 5.05
N MET A 78 -10.23 7.88 4.92
CA MET A 78 -11.62 8.20 5.22
C MET A 78 -12.07 7.51 6.52
N LYS A 79 -12.83 8.22 7.35
CA LYS A 79 -13.48 7.67 8.55
C LYS A 79 -15.00 7.78 8.44
N LYS A 80 -15.72 6.79 8.99
CA LYS A 80 -17.20 6.85 9.06
C LYS A 80 -17.63 8.08 9.86
N GLY A 81 -18.52 8.89 9.29
CA GLY A 81 -19.00 10.15 9.88
C GLY A 81 -18.14 11.39 9.59
N GLN A 82 -17.05 11.24 8.82
CA GLN A 82 -16.24 12.38 8.39
C GLN A 82 -17.05 13.28 7.43
N ARG A 83 -17.12 14.58 7.75
CA ARG A 83 -17.67 15.58 6.83
C ARG A 83 -16.59 15.93 5.81
N LEU A 84 -16.80 15.51 4.57
CA LEU A 84 -15.88 15.75 3.45
C LEU A 84 -16.55 16.67 2.43
N SER A 85 -15.78 17.66 1.96
CA SER A 85 -16.18 18.45 0.79
C SER A 85 -15.97 17.60 -0.47
N ARG A 86 -17.01 17.49 -1.30
CA ARG A 86 -16.97 16.73 -2.55
C ARG A 86 -15.90 17.25 -3.51
N ASP A 87 -15.78 18.57 -3.64
CA ASP A 87 -14.81 19.18 -4.56
C ASP A 87 -13.38 18.99 -4.07
N ALA A 88 -13.15 19.13 -2.75
CA ALA A 88 -11.83 18.86 -2.16
C ALA A 88 -11.42 17.39 -2.35
N LEU A 89 -12.37 16.46 -2.16
CA LEU A 89 -12.15 15.04 -2.37
C LEU A 89 -11.80 14.72 -3.84
N ARG A 90 -12.52 15.34 -4.79
CA ARG A 90 -12.27 15.16 -6.22
C ARG A 90 -10.87 15.64 -6.60
N THR A 91 -10.49 16.84 -6.18
CA THR A 91 -9.13 17.37 -6.44
C THR A 91 -8.05 16.47 -5.82
N GLN A 92 -8.30 15.95 -4.61
CA GLN A 92 -7.36 15.05 -3.95
C GLN A 92 -7.20 13.72 -4.71
N LEU A 93 -8.31 13.12 -5.16
CA LEU A 93 -8.30 11.89 -5.96
C LEU A 93 -7.61 12.09 -7.32
N ASP A 94 -7.91 13.18 -8.01
CA ASP A 94 -7.26 13.53 -9.29
C ASP A 94 -5.73 13.69 -9.08
N SER A 95 -5.31 14.38 -8.01
CA SER A 95 -3.89 14.57 -7.67
C SER A 95 -3.18 13.28 -7.24
N ALA A 96 -3.92 12.27 -6.78
CA ALA A 96 -3.40 10.94 -6.44
C ALA A 96 -3.40 9.98 -7.63
N GLY A 97 -3.78 10.43 -8.83
CA GLY A 97 -3.76 9.64 -10.06
C GLY A 97 -4.99 8.76 -10.29
N TYR A 98 -6.06 8.95 -9.50
CA TYR A 98 -7.35 8.29 -9.76
C TYR A 98 -8.01 8.92 -10.99
N ARG A 99 -8.65 8.09 -11.81
CA ARG A 99 -9.43 8.55 -12.96
C ARG A 99 -10.90 8.54 -12.62
N HIS A 100 -11.57 9.64 -12.96
CA HIS A 100 -13.03 9.69 -12.97
C HIS A 100 -13.57 8.74 -14.04
N VAL A 101 -14.57 7.93 -13.69
CA VAL A 101 -15.31 7.09 -14.64
C VAL A 101 -16.80 7.43 -14.51
N ASP A 102 -17.46 7.69 -15.63
CA ASP A 102 -18.91 7.81 -15.68
C ASP A 102 -19.50 6.39 -15.72
N GLN A 103 -20.37 6.07 -14.77
CA GLN A 103 -21.04 4.78 -14.65
C GLN A 103 -22.45 4.83 -15.24
#